data_AF-A0A7C5JWQ6-F1
#
_entry.id   AF-A0A7C5JWQ6-F1
#
_cell.length_a   1.000
_cell.length_b   1.000
_cell.length_c   1.000
_cell.angle_alpha   90.00
_cell.angle_beta   90.00
_cell.angle_gamma   90.00
#
_symmetry.space_group_name_H-M   'P 1'
#
loop_
_entity.id
_entity.type
_entity.pdbx_description
1 polymer ?
#
loop_
_entity_poly.entity_id
_entity_poly.type
_entity_poly.pdbx_seq_one_letter_code
_entity_poly.pdbx_strand_id
1 'polypeptide(L)'
;MGTRALAELYIILQLLLGPPMDVLVDRQHGLPAWYDPGPHPQAMAAWEGLREAAEADGLRIVIYSGYRSYAYQERLWAREMMKNPATAERYSGRPGYSEHQLGTAFDVAWPGLHVYAPDPRNKRLFAWLAENAHRYGFVLSYPLKANDSWPYDNRWMPVHTEYIYEPWHIRFVGHELAMEIHAAGYLDPWNPVLPQDFYRPWPPQLHPEEKAR
;
A
#
# COMPACT_ATOMS: atom_id res chain seq x y z
N MET A 1 27.48 21.80 15.67
CA MET A 1 26.00 21.62 15.69
C MET A 1 25.71 20.35 16.46
N GLY A 2 24.85 20.40 17.49
CA GLY A 2 24.49 19.21 18.26
C GLY A 2 23.65 18.23 17.43
N THR A 3 23.70 16.94 17.79
CA THR A 3 22.95 15.83 17.19
C THR A 3 21.46 16.14 17.05
N ARG A 4 20.87 16.83 18.03
CA ARG A 4 19.49 17.28 18.00
C ARG A 4 19.13 18.24 16.85
N ALA A 5 19.99 19.22 16.55
CA ALA A 5 19.73 20.19 15.48
C ALA A 5 19.79 19.53 14.08
N LEU A 6 20.61 18.50 13.92
CA LEU A 6 20.68 17.71 12.69
C LEU A 6 19.45 16.82 12.52
N ALA A 7 18.98 16.21 13.60
CA ALA A 7 17.74 15.42 13.62
C ALA A 7 16.50 16.27 13.30
N GLU A 8 16.39 17.46 13.90
CA GLU A 8 15.30 18.40 13.62
C GLU A 8 15.33 18.89 12.16
N LEU A 9 16.52 19.22 11.64
CA LEU A 9 16.69 19.59 10.23
C LEU A 9 16.33 18.44 9.28
N TYR A 10 16.71 17.20 9.61
CA TYR A 10 16.37 16.01 8.84
C TYR A 10 14.85 15.79 8.76
N ILE A 11 14.13 15.93 9.89
CA ILE A 11 12.67 15.84 9.90
C ILE A 11 12.05 16.95 9.04
N ILE A 12 12.52 18.20 9.17
CA ILE A 12 12.02 19.32 8.35
C ILE A 12 12.23 19.06 6.86
N LEU A 13 13.42 18.56 6.47
CA LEU A 13 13.69 18.19 5.08
C LEU A 13 12.77 17.09 4.59
N GLN A 14 12.50 16.06 5.40
CA GLN A 14 11.55 14.99 5.07
C GLN A 14 10.10 15.50 4.96
N LEU A 15 9.70 16.47 5.78
CA LEU A 15 8.39 17.12 5.65
C LEU A 15 8.28 17.96 4.35
N LEU A 16 9.38 18.56 3.91
CA LEU A 16 9.43 19.36 2.67
C LEU A 16 9.52 18.50 1.40
N LEU A 17 10.26 17.39 1.46
CA LEU A 17 10.49 16.50 0.32
C LEU A 17 9.40 15.42 0.18
N GLY A 18 8.60 15.21 1.24
CA GLY A 18 7.64 14.13 1.31
C GLY A 18 8.25 12.84 1.88
N PRO A 19 7.41 11.84 2.18
CA PRO A 19 7.85 10.57 2.73
C PRO A 19 8.68 9.76 1.71
N PRO A 20 9.61 8.91 2.18
CA PRO A 20 10.34 8.01 1.30
C PRO A 20 9.43 6.92 0.72
N MET A 21 9.90 6.21 -0.31
CA MET A 21 9.14 5.16 -1.00
C MET A 21 8.71 4.00 -0.09
N ASP A 22 9.50 3.71 0.94
CA ASP A 22 9.29 2.67 1.95
C ASP A 22 8.49 3.17 3.17
N VAL A 23 7.74 4.27 3.05
CA VAL A 23 6.93 4.78 4.17
C VAL A 23 5.83 3.81 4.60
N LEU A 24 5.65 3.62 5.90
CA LEU A 24 4.55 2.86 6.46
C LEU A 24 3.30 3.73 6.50
N VAL A 25 2.25 3.28 5.82
CA VAL A 25 0.90 3.87 5.88
C VAL A 25 -0.08 2.75 6.21
N ASP A 26 -0.53 2.73 7.45
CA ASP A 26 -1.52 1.80 8.00
C ASP A 26 -2.58 2.62 8.75
N ARG A 27 -3.33 2.09 9.74
CA ARG A 27 -4.31 2.85 10.55
C ARG A 27 -3.69 3.60 11.73
N GLN A 28 -2.41 3.37 12.04
CA GLN A 28 -1.67 4.03 13.12
C GLN A 28 -0.74 5.11 12.58
N HIS A 29 -0.25 4.93 11.35
CA HIS A 29 0.70 5.78 10.65
C HIS A 29 0.00 6.46 9.48
N GLY A 30 -0.60 7.63 9.74
CA GLY A 30 -1.32 8.41 8.74
C GLY A 30 -0.46 9.48 8.07
N LEU A 31 -0.81 9.80 6.83
CA LEU A 31 -0.31 10.94 6.08
C LEU A 31 -1.13 12.21 6.41
N PRO A 32 -0.48 13.39 6.42
CA PRO A 32 -1.14 14.65 6.74
C PRO A 32 -2.05 15.09 5.59
N ALA A 33 -3.07 15.88 5.93
CA ALA A 33 -4.07 16.35 4.97
C ALA A 33 -3.49 17.22 3.83
N TRP A 34 -2.35 17.87 4.07
CA TRP A 34 -1.68 18.69 3.06
C TRP A 34 -0.81 17.89 2.09
N TYR A 35 -0.52 16.62 2.38
CA TYR A 35 0.28 15.78 1.49
C TYR A 35 -0.59 15.27 0.34
N ASP A 36 -0.46 15.93 -0.81
CA ASP A 36 -1.24 15.72 -2.03
C ASP A 36 -0.27 15.65 -3.24
N PRO A 37 0.50 14.55 -3.40
CA PRO A 37 1.56 14.46 -4.40
C PRO A 37 1.04 14.24 -5.83
N GLY A 38 -0.23 13.81 -5.98
CA GLY A 38 -0.73 13.27 -7.24
C GLY A 38 -0.16 11.87 -7.54
N PRO A 39 -0.42 11.32 -8.75
CA PRO A 39 0.18 10.07 -9.20
C PRO A 39 1.71 10.16 -9.25
N HIS A 40 2.41 9.19 -8.66
CA HIS A 40 3.86 9.21 -8.60
C HIS A 40 4.47 8.83 -9.98
N PRO A 41 5.34 9.67 -10.58
CA PRO A 41 5.81 9.44 -11.95
C PRO A 41 6.54 8.12 -12.16
N GLN A 42 7.37 7.68 -11.20
CA GLN A 42 8.07 6.39 -11.31
C GLN A 42 7.11 5.21 -11.19
N ALA A 43 6.05 5.33 -10.37
CA ALA A 43 5.05 4.28 -10.24
C ALA A 43 4.24 4.16 -11.54
N MET A 44 3.91 5.28 -12.19
CA MET A 44 3.25 5.29 -13.50
C MET A 44 4.13 4.70 -14.61
N ALA A 45 5.43 5.01 -14.61
CA ALA A 45 6.37 4.42 -15.58
C ALA A 45 6.51 2.90 -15.37
N ALA A 46 6.64 2.46 -14.12
CA ALA A 46 6.69 1.04 -13.78
C ALA A 46 5.38 0.31 -14.12
N TRP A 47 4.24 0.97 -13.91
CA TRP A 47 2.92 0.46 -14.25
C TRP A 47 2.81 0.14 -15.75
N GLU A 48 3.32 0.99 -16.64
CA GLU A 48 3.29 0.71 -18.08
C GLU A 48 4.08 -0.57 -18.43
N GLY A 49 5.26 -0.75 -17.85
CA GLY A 49 6.04 -1.99 -18.03
C GLY A 49 5.32 -3.23 -17.50
N LEU A 50 4.67 -3.13 -16.34
CA LEU A 50 3.86 -4.21 -15.77
C LEU A 50 2.66 -4.54 -16.66
N ARG A 51 1.97 -3.52 -17.19
CA ARG A 51 0.82 -3.67 -18.09
C ARG A 51 1.23 -4.35 -19.39
N GLU A 52 2.31 -3.91 -20.02
CA GLU A 52 2.82 -4.50 -21.26
C GLU A 52 3.21 -5.97 -21.08
N ALA A 53 3.83 -6.31 -19.95
CA ALA A 53 4.18 -7.70 -19.63
C ALA A 53 2.94 -8.58 -19.39
N ALA A 54 1.93 -8.07 -18.69
CA ALA A 54 0.67 -8.77 -18.52
C ALA A 54 -0.02 -9.02 -19.88
N GLU A 55 0.00 -8.02 -20.76
CA GLU A 55 -0.54 -8.14 -22.13
C GLU A 55 0.22 -9.15 -22.98
N ALA A 56 1.55 -9.21 -22.88
CA ALA A 56 2.37 -10.21 -23.55
C ALA A 56 2.03 -11.65 -23.09
N ASP A 57 1.62 -11.83 -21.83
CA ASP A 57 1.15 -13.10 -21.27
C ASP A 57 -0.36 -13.36 -21.49
N GLY A 58 -0.99 -12.56 -22.38
CA GLY A 58 -2.38 -12.73 -22.79
C GLY A 58 -3.40 -12.34 -21.71
N LEU A 59 -3.02 -11.43 -20.81
CA LEU A 59 -3.90 -10.81 -19.82
C LEU A 59 -4.28 -9.40 -20.27
N ARG A 60 -5.29 -8.83 -19.61
CA ARG A 60 -5.61 -7.41 -19.73
C ARG A 60 -5.76 -6.84 -18.33
N ILE A 61 -5.21 -5.66 -18.11
CA ILE A 61 -5.17 -5.03 -16.79
C ILE A 61 -5.41 -3.53 -16.93
N VAL A 62 -6.19 -2.96 -16.02
CA VAL A 62 -6.42 -1.52 -15.89
C VAL A 62 -6.32 -1.10 -14.43
N ILE A 63 -5.93 0.16 -14.21
CA ILE A 63 -6.08 0.80 -12.90
C ILE A 63 -7.58 1.06 -12.69
N TYR A 64 -8.17 0.36 -11.72
CA TYR A 64 -9.53 0.60 -11.26
C TYR A 64 -9.59 1.82 -10.33
N SER A 65 -8.59 1.95 -9.46
CA SER A 65 -8.44 3.07 -8.53
C SER A 65 -6.95 3.37 -8.36
N GLY A 66 -6.54 4.62 -8.62
CA GLY A 66 -5.16 5.06 -8.47
C GLY A 66 -5.00 6.07 -7.34
N TYR A 67 -4.28 7.16 -7.60
CA TYR A 67 -4.12 8.24 -6.63
C TYR A 67 -5.46 8.71 -6.04
N ARG A 68 -5.51 8.83 -4.70
CA ARG A 68 -6.64 9.41 -3.96
C ARG A 68 -6.13 10.47 -2.99
N SER A 69 -6.49 11.73 -3.21
CA SER A 69 -6.16 12.80 -2.27
C SER A 69 -6.85 12.62 -0.92
N TYR A 70 -6.32 13.27 0.13
CA TYR A 70 -6.94 13.26 1.46
C TYR A 70 -8.41 13.67 1.41
N ALA A 71 -8.72 14.77 0.71
CA ALA A 71 -10.09 15.28 0.57
C ALA A 71 -11.00 14.32 -0.22
N TYR A 72 -10.47 13.60 -1.20
CA TYR A 72 -11.23 12.54 -1.87
C TYR A 72 -11.54 11.39 -0.90
N GLN A 73 -10.53 10.95 -0.13
CA GLN A 73 -10.68 9.88 0.86
C GLN A 73 -11.67 10.27 1.96
N GLU A 74 -11.72 11.53 2.38
CA GLU A 74 -12.70 12.06 3.33
C GLU A 74 -14.14 11.89 2.84
N ARG A 75 -14.41 12.29 1.60
CA ARG A 75 -15.74 12.11 1.00
C ARG A 75 -16.10 10.63 0.82
N LEU A 76 -15.13 9.80 0.44
CA LEU A 76 -15.34 8.35 0.30
C LEU A 76 -15.68 7.72 1.66
N TRP A 77 -14.86 7.99 2.67
CA TRP A 77 -15.03 7.47 4.02
C TRP A 77 -16.36 7.92 4.63
N ALA A 78 -16.73 9.20 4.51
CA ALA A 78 -18.01 9.70 5.00
C ALA A 78 -19.21 9.00 4.33
N ARG A 79 -19.15 8.74 3.01
CA ARG A 79 -20.18 7.97 2.30
C ARG A 79 -20.28 6.53 2.80
N GLU A 80 -19.15 5.87 3.03
CA GLU A 80 -19.14 4.49 3.55
C GLU A 80 -19.64 4.42 4.99
N MET A 81 -19.30 5.38 5.84
CA MET A 81 -19.84 5.47 7.21
C MET A 81 -21.36 5.64 7.23
N MET A 82 -21.94 6.37 6.27
CA MET A 82 -23.40 6.49 6.14
C MET A 82 -24.07 5.20 5.66
N LYS A 83 -23.43 4.46 4.76
CA LYS A 83 -24.00 3.24 4.16
C LYS A 83 -23.81 2.01 5.04
N ASN A 84 -22.60 1.82 5.56
CA ASN A 84 -22.14 0.60 6.22
C ASN A 84 -21.28 0.92 7.46
N PRO A 85 -21.81 1.61 8.49
CA PRO A 85 -21.00 2.09 9.62
C PRO A 85 -20.27 0.97 10.37
N ALA A 86 -20.86 -0.23 10.46
CA ALA A 86 -20.26 -1.37 11.15
C ALA A 86 -19.03 -1.96 10.44
N THR A 87 -18.86 -1.68 9.15
CA THR A 87 -17.78 -2.25 8.33
C THR A 87 -16.93 -1.20 7.63
N ALA A 88 -17.36 0.06 7.59
CA ALA A 88 -16.66 1.15 6.93
C ALA A 88 -15.21 1.29 7.39
N GLU A 89 -14.94 1.08 8.68
CA GLU A 89 -13.56 1.06 9.17
C GLU A 89 -12.76 -0.10 8.57
N ARG A 90 -13.33 -1.30 8.40
CA ARG A 90 -12.62 -2.47 7.90
C ARG A 90 -12.27 -2.39 6.42
N TYR A 91 -13.12 -1.78 5.60
CA TYR A 91 -13.00 -1.75 4.14
C TYR A 91 -12.58 -0.39 3.57
N SER A 92 -12.58 0.67 4.39
CA SER A 92 -12.21 2.02 3.94
C SER A 92 -11.27 2.67 4.93
N GLY A 93 -10.09 3.03 4.43
CA GLY A 93 -9.13 3.82 5.19
C GLY A 93 -9.71 5.16 5.60
N ARG A 94 -9.47 5.56 6.86
CA ARG A 94 -9.69 6.95 7.28
C ARG A 94 -8.84 7.87 6.40
N PRO A 95 -9.24 9.13 6.18
CA PRO A 95 -8.41 10.10 5.45
C PRO A 95 -7.01 10.19 6.08
N GLY A 96 -5.96 10.12 5.26
CA GLY A 96 -4.57 10.00 5.74
C GLY A 96 -4.06 8.56 5.86
N TYR A 97 -4.92 7.56 6.03
CA TYR A 97 -4.54 6.19 6.37
C TYR A 97 -4.69 5.22 5.20
N SER A 98 -4.61 5.73 3.96
CA SER A 98 -4.75 4.96 2.72
C SER A 98 -3.48 5.09 1.88
N GLU A 99 -2.88 3.97 1.47
CA GLU A 99 -1.70 3.97 0.61
C GLU A 99 -1.93 4.70 -0.73
N HIS A 100 -3.18 4.84 -1.19
CA HIS A 100 -3.49 5.60 -2.41
C HIS A 100 -3.14 7.08 -2.32
N GLN A 101 -3.04 7.65 -1.10
CA GLN A 101 -2.60 9.02 -0.91
C GLN A 101 -1.10 9.19 -1.20
N LEU A 102 -0.31 8.10 -1.19
CA LEU A 102 1.10 8.12 -1.63
C LEU A 102 1.25 8.36 -3.13
N GLY A 103 0.19 8.12 -3.93
CA GLY A 103 0.28 8.16 -5.39
C GLY A 103 1.03 6.97 -6.01
N THR A 104 1.40 5.99 -5.20
CA THR A 104 2.17 4.80 -5.60
C THR A 104 1.36 3.50 -5.52
N ALA A 105 0.14 3.56 -4.99
CA ALA A 105 -0.77 2.42 -4.87
C ALA A 105 -1.85 2.43 -5.95
N PHE A 106 -2.16 1.25 -6.46
CA PHE A 106 -3.18 0.99 -7.47
C PHE A 106 -4.03 -0.20 -7.06
N ASP A 107 -5.35 -0.03 -7.13
CA ASP A 107 -6.27 -1.17 -7.24
C ASP A 107 -6.44 -1.47 -8.72
N VAL A 108 -6.21 -2.72 -9.11
CA VAL A 108 -6.21 -3.13 -10.52
C VAL A 108 -7.25 -4.22 -10.78
N ALA A 109 -7.79 -4.24 -11.99
CA ALA A 109 -8.78 -5.23 -12.39
C ALA A 109 -8.66 -5.56 -13.87
N TRP A 110 -9.35 -6.62 -14.28
CA TRP A 110 -9.60 -6.84 -15.70
C TRP A 110 -10.51 -5.72 -16.25
N PRO A 111 -10.29 -5.23 -17.49
CA PRO A 111 -11.11 -4.17 -18.08
C PRO A 111 -12.61 -4.47 -18.04
N GLY A 112 -13.39 -3.55 -17.48
CA GLY A 112 -14.84 -3.67 -17.36
C GLY A 112 -15.32 -4.50 -16.17
N LEU A 113 -14.42 -5.01 -15.33
CA LEU A 113 -14.77 -5.70 -14.09
C LEU A 113 -14.51 -4.83 -12.86
N HIS A 114 -15.32 -5.05 -11.84
CA HIS A 114 -15.06 -4.55 -10.50
C HIS A 114 -13.93 -5.38 -9.85
N VAL A 115 -13.10 -4.79 -8.99
CA VAL A 115 -12.03 -5.50 -8.26
C VAL A 115 -12.54 -6.71 -7.47
N TYR A 116 -13.66 -6.57 -6.76
CA TYR A 116 -14.35 -7.65 -6.03
C TYR A 116 -15.14 -8.65 -6.91
N ALA A 117 -15.22 -8.48 -8.24
CA ALA A 117 -16.02 -9.41 -9.05
C ALA A 117 -15.37 -10.81 -9.01
N PRO A 118 -16.11 -11.87 -8.61
CA PRO A 118 -15.61 -13.25 -8.56
C PRO A 118 -15.54 -13.84 -9.98
N ASP A 119 -14.74 -13.23 -10.84
CA ASP A 119 -14.59 -13.58 -12.25
C ASP A 119 -13.26 -14.32 -12.46
N PRO A 120 -13.23 -15.41 -13.25
CA PRO A 120 -12.00 -16.14 -13.56
C PRO A 120 -10.89 -15.27 -14.16
N ARG A 121 -11.24 -14.19 -14.86
CA ARG A 121 -10.28 -13.24 -15.44
C ARG A 121 -9.54 -12.44 -14.37
N ASN A 122 -10.26 -11.92 -13.38
CA ASN A 122 -9.65 -11.28 -12.22
C ASN A 122 -8.79 -12.29 -11.45
N LYS A 123 -9.28 -13.51 -11.22
CA LYS A 123 -8.50 -14.55 -10.55
C LYS A 123 -7.18 -14.86 -11.25
N ARG A 124 -7.19 -15.01 -12.57
CA ARG A 124 -5.98 -15.25 -13.37
C ARG A 124 -5.04 -14.04 -13.34
N LEU A 125 -5.58 -12.83 -13.45
CA LEU A 125 -4.82 -11.59 -13.37
C LEU A 125 -4.10 -11.46 -12.01
N PHE A 126 -4.80 -11.69 -10.90
CA PHE A 126 -4.24 -11.55 -9.57
C PHE A 126 -3.19 -12.61 -9.25
N ALA A 127 -3.37 -13.84 -9.73
CA ALA A 127 -2.34 -14.87 -9.64
C ALA A 127 -1.07 -14.44 -10.40
N TRP A 128 -1.22 -13.88 -11.60
CA TRP A 128 -0.10 -13.37 -12.37
C TRP A 128 0.63 -12.21 -11.68
N LEU A 129 -0.11 -11.29 -11.04
CA LEU A 129 0.47 -10.20 -10.26
C LEU A 129 1.32 -10.73 -9.09
N ALA A 130 0.82 -11.72 -8.35
CA ALA A 130 1.58 -12.34 -7.26
C ALA A 130 2.94 -12.88 -7.75
N GLU A 131 2.98 -13.45 -8.95
CA GLU A 131 4.19 -14.03 -9.54
C GLU A 131 5.13 -13.02 -10.22
N ASN A 132 4.64 -11.82 -10.61
CA ASN A 132 5.40 -10.94 -11.51
C ASN A 132 5.54 -9.49 -11.03
N ALA A 133 4.65 -8.98 -10.16
CA ALA A 133 4.61 -7.57 -9.78
C ALA A 133 5.96 -7.03 -9.26
N HIS A 134 6.68 -7.85 -8.48
CA HIS A 134 7.96 -7.50 -7.86
C HIS A 134 9.05 -7.14 -8.89
N ARG A 135 9.01 -7.75 -10.08
CA ARG A 135 9.94 -7.47 -11.17
C ARG A 135 9.83 -6.04 -11.69
N TYR A 136 8.67 -5.41 -11.47
CA TYR A 136 8.37 -4.03 -11.86
C TYR A 136 8.38 -3.07 -10.66
N GLY A 137 8.86 -3.51 -9.49
CA GLY A 137 8.90 -2.68 -8.29
C GLY A 137 7.58 -2.60 -7.53
N PHE A 138 6.62 -3.48 -7.82
CA PHE A 138 5.33 -3.56 -7.13
C PHE A 138 5.26 -4.74 -6.17
N VAL A 139 4.56 -4.56 -5.06
CA VAL A 139 4.19 -5.63 -4.13
C VAL A 139 2.69 -5.62 -3.89
N LEU A 140 2.11 -6.77 -3.53
CA LEU A 140 0.71 -6.85 -3.08
C LEU A 140 0.68 -6.45 -1.61
N SER A 141 0.15 -5.28 -1.26
CA SER A 141 0.23 -4.77 0.12
C SER A 141 -0.52 -5.63 1.13
N TYR A 142 -1.60 -6.30 0.70
CA TYR A 142 -2.49 -7.06 1.58
C TYR A 142 -2.62 -8.51 1.11
N PRO A 143 -1.57 -9.35 1.31
CA PRO A 143 -1.57 -10.75 0.91
C PRO A 143 -2.49 -11.60 1.79
N LEU A 144 -2.87 -12.79 1.30
CA LEU A 144 -3.60 -13.78 2.09
C LEU A 144 -2.65 -14.56 3.01
N LYS A 145 -2.96 -14.68 4.29
CA LYS A 145 -2.25 -15.57 5.23
C LYS A 145 -3.16 -16.69 5.73
N ALA A 146 -2.60 -17.86 5.99
CA ALA A 146 -3.33 -19.06 6.40
C ALA A 146 -3.97 -18.93 7.79
N ASN A 147 -3.47 -18.02 8.62
CA ASN A 147 -4.09 -17.70 9.90
C ASN A 147 -5.26 -16.71 9.76
N ASP A 148 -5.56 -16.20 8.56
CA ASP A 148 -6.66 -15.27 8.32
C ASP A 148 -7.98 -16.06 8.29
N SER A 149 -8.61 -16.19 9.45
CA SER A 149 -9.86 -16.95 9.60
C SER A 149 -11.06 -16.09 9.25
N TRP A 150 -11.99 -16.50 8.39
CA TRP A 150 -13.22 -15.72 8.17
C TRP A 150 -14.15 -15.71 9.40
N PRO A 151 -14.76 -14.57 9.81
CA PRO A 151 -14.52 -13.22 9.29
C PRO A 151 -13.14 -12.72 9.73
N TYR A 152 -12.31 -12.36 8.74
CA TYR A 152 -10.85 -12.25 8.82
C TYR A 152 -10.33 -11.89 10.21
N ASP A 153 -9.87 -12.90 10.95
CA ASP A 153 -9.08 -12.78 12.15
C ASP A 153 -7.67 -13.12 11.70
N ASN A 154 -7.05 -12.21 10.93
CA ASN A 154 -5.61 -12.29 10.76
C ASN A 154 -5.02 -12.26 12.17
N ARG A 155 -4.01 -13.10 12.45
CA ARG A 155 -3.34 -13.15 13.76
C ARG A 155 -2.68 -11.81 14.18
N TRP A 156 -2.96 -10.74 13.44
CA TRP A 156 -2.35 -9.42 13.36
C TRP A 156 -3.37 -8.25 13.35
N MET A 157 -4.68 -8.53 13.49
CA MET A 157 -5.64 -7.50 13.96
C MET A 157 -5.46 -7.41 15.49
N PRO A 158 -4.75 -6.40 16.05
CA PRO A 158 -4.77 -5.00 15.64
C PRO A 158 -3.38 -4.31 15.67
N VAL A 159 -2.42 -4.68 14.82
CA VAL A 159 -1.15 -3.92 14.76
C VAL A 159 -0.52 -3.74 13.37
N HIS A 160 -0.67 -4.63 12.37
CA HIS A 160 0.29 -4.60 11.22
C HIS A 160 -0.22 -4.53 9.76
N THR A 161 -1.38 -5.09 9.36
CA THR A 161 -1.91 -4.83 7.99
C THR A 161 -3.25 -4.14 7.96
N GLU A 162 -4.11 -4.45 8.94
CA GLU A 162 -5.33 -3.69 9.25
C GLU A 162 -6.38 -3.53 8.12
N TYR A 163 -6.12 -4.14 6.96
CA TYR A 163 -6.99 -4.33 5.80
C TYR A 163 -7.10 -5.83 5.49
N ILE A 164 -8.23 -6.21 4.88
CA ILE A 164 -8.49 -7.59 4.47
C ILE A 164 -7.59 -8.01 3.29
N TYR A 165 -7.61 -9.29 2.91
CA TYR A 165 -6.95 -9.73 1.69
C TYR A 165 -7.46 -8.96 0.46
N GLU A 166 -6.55 -8.25 -0.23
CA GLU A 166 -6.84 -7.44 -1.40
C GLU A 166 -5.89 -7.81 -2.55
N PRO A 167 -6.19 -8.89 -3.31
CA PRO A 167 -5.33 -9.33 -4.42
C PRO A 167 -5.18 -8.33 -5.56
N TRP A 168 -6.06 -7.32 -5.61
CA TRP A 168 -6.02 -6.22 -6.57
C TRP A 168 -5.13 -5.07 -6.14
N HIS A 169 -4.74 -4.98 -4.87
CA HIS A 169 -4.05 -3.81 -4.34
C HIS A 169 -2.53 -4.00 -4.45
N ILE A 170 -1.92 -3.23 -5.36
CA ILE A 170 -0.47 -3.23 -5.56
C ILE A 170 0.12 -1.87 -5.19
N ARG A 171 1.28 -1.86 -4.56
CA ARG A 171 2.03 -0.66 -4.22
C ARG A 171 3.41 -0.68 -4.86
N PHE A 172 3.76 0.41 -5.53
CA PHE A 172 5.12 0.63 -6.01
C PHE A 172 6.03 1.03 -4.84
N VAL A 173 7.11 0.28 -4.65
CA VAL A 173 8.12 0.50 -3.60
C VAL A 173 9.55 0.62 -4.18
N GLY A 174 9.68 0.55 -5.50
CA GLY A 174 10.95 0.47 -6.21
C GLY A 174 11.40 -0.97 -6.43
N HIS A 175 12.23 -1.19 -7.45
CA HIS A 175 12.62 -2.53 -7.91
C HIS A 175 13.37 -3.32 -6.83
N GLU A 176 14.40 -2.74 -6.21
CA GLU A 176 15.24 -3.43 -5.24
C GLU A 176 14.44 -3.90 -4.02
N LEU A 177 13.65 -3.00 -3.41
CA LEU A 177 12.83 -3.33 -2.25
C LEU A 177 11.72 -4.34 -2.58
N ALA A 178 11.08 -4.23 -3.75
CA ALA A 178 10.07 -5.20 -4.15
C ALA A 178 10.66 -6.62 -4.35
N MET A 179 11.87 -6.71 -4.92
CA MET A 179 12.60 -7.97 -5.05
C MET A 179 12.96 -8.56 -3.68
N GLU A 180 13.41 -7.72 -2.74
CA GLU A 180 13.71 -8.12 -1.36
C GLU A 180 12.47 -8.67 -0.64
N ILE A 181 11.36 -7.92 -0.65
CA ILE A 181 10.09 -8.33 -0.04
C ILE A 181 9.60 -9.66 -0.64
N HIS A 182 9.66 -9.79 -1.96
CA HIS A 182 9.28 -11.03 -2.64
C HIS A 182 10.18 -12.21 -2.25
N ALA A 183 11.51 -12.01 -2.20
CA ALA A 183 12.46 -13.03 -1.79
C ALA A 183 12.27 -13.48 -0.33
N ALA A 184 11.77 -12.60 0.53
CA ALA A 184 11.41 -12.93 1.91
C ALA A 184 10.16 -13.82 2.02
N GLY A 185 9.48 -14.13 0.90
CA GLY A 185 8.40 -15.10 0.85
C GLY A 185 7.07 -14.60 1.40
N TYR A 186 6.81 -13.28 1.37
CA TYR A 186 5.59 -12.68 1.93
C TYR A 186 4.28 -13.19 1.29
N LEU A 187 4.33 -13.87 0.15
CA LEU A 187 3.16 -14.46 -0.50
C LEU A 187 2.85 -15.89 -0.05
N ASP A 188 3.77 -16.55 0.67
CA ASP A 188 3.47 -17.84 1.30
C ASP A 188 2.45 -17.60 2.43
N PRO A 189 1.25 -18.23 2.38
CA PRO A 189 0.23 -18.05 3.41
C PRO A 189 0.70 -18.45 4.82
N TRP A 190 1.68 -19.34 4.93
CA TRP A 190 2.20 -19.81 6.24
C TRP A 190 3.37 -18.97 6.75
N ASN A 191 3.97 -18.15 5.90
CA ASN A 191 5.04 -17.23 6.27
C ASN A 191 4.44 -15.97 6.92
N PRO A 192 4.85 -15.57 8.13
CA PRO A 192 4.29 -14.39 8.78
C PRO A 192 4.73 -13.06 8.16
N VAL A 193 5.78 -13.06 7.32
CA VAL A 193 6.35 -11.83 6.73
C VAL A 193 5.31 -11.08 5.90
N LEU A 194 5.28 -9.77 6.07
CA LEU A 194 4.43 -8.82 5.38
C LEU A 194 5.26 -7.74 4.67
N PRO A 195 4.76 -7.12 3.59
CA PRO A 195 5.43 -5.96 2.99
C PRO A 195 5.68 -4.84 4.00
N GLN A 196 4.75 -4.64 4.94
CA GLN A 196 4.81 -3.62 5.98
C GLN A 196 5.99 -3.80 6.95
N ASP A 197 6.54 -5.00 7.10
CA ASP A 197 7.72 -5.27 7.93
C ASP A 197 8.99 -4.57 7.40
N PHE A 198 8.97 -4.17 6.12
CA PHE A 198 10.07 -3.49 5.45
C PHE A 198 9.87 -1.97 5.39
N TYR A 199 8.72 -1.47 5.86
CA TYR A 199 8.37 -0.06 5.79
C TYR A 199 8.73 0.70 7.07
N ARG A 200 8.83 2.03 6.97
CA ARG A 200 9.26 2.91 8.06
C ARG A 200 8.21 3.98 8.38
N PRO A 201 7.88 4.22 9.66
CA PRO A 201 7.01 5.33 10.04
C PRO A 201 7.53 6.67 9.51
N TRP A 202 6.60 7.54 9.10
CA TRP A 202 6.90 8.92 8.73
C TRP A 202 5.96 9.91 9.44
N PRO A 203 6.48 11.04 9.96
CA PRO A 203 7.89 11.41 9.99
C PRO A 203 8.70 10.43 10.88
N PRO A 204 10.02 10.27 10.63
CA PRO A 204 10.85 9.38 11.41
C PRO A 204 10.74 9.70 12.90
N GLN A 205 10.44 8.69 13.72
CA GLN A 205 10.35 8.85 15.18
C GLN A 205 11.76 8.95 15.74
N LEU A 206 12.10 10.04 16.44
CA LEU A 206 13.38 10.16 17.13
C LEU A 206 13.42 9.18 18.31
N HIS A 207 14.43 8.32 18.35
CA HIS A 207 14.60 7.39 19.46
C HIS A 207 14.89 8.16 20.77
N PRO A 208 14.47 7.65 21.93
CA PRO A 208 14.69 8.31 23.22
C PRO A 208 16.16 8.64 23.49
N GLU A 209 17.09 7.83 22.98
CA GLU A 209 18.54 8.03 23.15
C GLU A 209 19.09 9.23 22.36
N GLU A 210 18.42 9.63 21.27
CA GLU A 210 18.75 10.82 20.47
C GLU A 210 18.15 12.10 21.07
N LYS A 211 17.18 11.97 21.99
CA LYS A 211 16.58 13.10 22.72
C LYS A 211 17.41 13.55 23.93
N ALA A 212 18.37 12.73 24.37
CA ALA A 212 19.10 12.91 25.63
C ALA A 212 20.58 13.36 25.48
N ARG A 213 21.04 13.68 24.27
CA ARG A 213 22.41 14.19 23.98
C ARG A 213 22.37 15.44 23.13
#